data_AF-A0A430KUX9-F1
#
_entry.id   AF-A0A430KUX9-F1
#
_cell.length_a   1.000
_cell.length_b   1.000
_cell.length_c   1.000
_cell.angle_alpha   90.00
_cell.angle_beta   90.00
_cell.angle_gamma   90.00
#
_symmetry.space_group_name_H-M   'P 1'
#
loop_
_entity.id
_entity.type
_entity.pdbx_description
1 polymer ?
#
loop_
_entity_poly.entity_id
_entity_poly.type
_entity_poly.pdbx_seq_one_letter_code
_entity_poly.pdbx_strand_id
1 'polypeptide(L)'
;MLTKHAEKRLQQRAIPEEMLLFISLYGEEVAQKGGSHEHRLTKRAVKALRKDLKKVLQHLDSLSNTYVIEGTEGKIITAGHKH
;
A
#
# COMPACT_ATOMS: atom_id res chain seq x y z
N MET A 1 -4.76 -2.55 12.13
CA MET A 1 -4.69 -1.58 13.26
C MET A 1 -3.27 -1.59 13.83
N LEU A 2 -2.65 -0.44 14.06
CA LEU A 2 -1.30 -0.33 14.63
C LEU A 2 -1.34 -0.37 16.15
N THR A 3 -0.27 -0.89 16.76
CA THR A 3 -0.08 -0.77 18.21
C THR A 3 0.58 0.56 18.54
N LYS A 4 0.37 1.08 19.77
CA LYS A 4 1.07 2.28 20.27
C LYS A 4 2.60 2.16 20.16
N HIS A 5 3.13 0.95 20.31
CA HIS A 5 4.55 0.69 20.12
C HIS A 5 4.98 0.92 18.67
N ALA A 6 4.22 0.39 17.71
CA ALA A 6 4.50 0.57 16.28
C ALA A 6 4.41 2.05 15.86
N GLU A 7 3.36 2.76 16.27
CA GLU A 7 3.18 4.20 16.00
C GLU A 7 4.39 5.02 16.48
N LYS A 8 4.82 4.81 17.73
CA LYS A 8 6.01 5.46 18.28
C LYS A 8 7.27 5.16 17.46
N ARG A 9 7.43 3.93 16.96
CA ARG A 9 8.59 3.51 16.16
C ARG A 9 8.59 4.11 14.76
N LEU A 10 7.42 4.28 14.14
CA LEU A 10 7.29 5.00 12.87
C LEU A 10 7.76 6.44 13.03
N GLN A 11 7.25 7.13 14.06
CA GLN A 11 7.63 8.51 14.37
C GLN A 11 9.14 8.64 14.62
N GLN A 12 9.70 7.81 15.51
CA GLN A 12 11.13 7.85 15.85
C GLN A 12 12.06 7.60 14.66
N ARG A 13 11.58 6.91 13.62
CA ARG A 13 12.36 6.57 12.44
C ARG A 13 12.02 7.43 11.22
N ALA A 14 11.16 8.44 11.38
CA ALA A 14 10.65 9.26 10.29
C ALA A 14 10.09 8.40 9.13
N ILE A 15 9.37 7.32 9.46
CA ILE A 15 8.72 6.46 8.48
C ILE A 15 7.26 6.92 8.35
N PRO A 16 6.84 7.43 7.17
CA PRO A 16 5.44 7.79 6.93
C PRO A 16 4.54 6.55 7.01
N GLU A 17 3.31 6.72 7.48
CA GLU A 17 2.37 5.60 7.65
C GLU A 17 1.97 4.97 6.31
N GLU A 18 1.93 5.76 5.22
CA GLU A 18 1.65 5.31 3.86
C GLU A 18 2.66 4.24 3.40
N MET A 19 3.89 4.27 3.92
CA MET A 19 4.88 3.24 3.62
C MET A 19 4.45 1.85 4.09
N LEU A 20 3.61 1.75 5.13
CA LEU A 20 3.07 0.46 5.56
C LEU A 20 2.08 -0.11 4.53
N LEU A 21 1.26 0.73 3.92
CA LEU A 21 0.37 0.32 2.82
C LEU A 21 1.20 -0.16 1.63
N PHE A 22 2.26 0.57 1.27
CA PHE A 22 3.14 0.16 0.17
C PHE A 22 3.90 -1.14 0.46
N ILE A 23 4.37 -1.33 1.69
CA ILE A 23 5.00 -2.59 2.11
C ILE A 23 3.98 -3.75 2.06
N SER A 24 2.73 -3.51 2.48
CA SER A 24 1.69 -4.54 2.42
C SER A 24 1.31 -4.91 0.99
N LEU A 25 1.31 -3.96 0.06
CA LEU A 25 0.90 -4.18 -1.33
C LEU A 25 2.01 -4.73 -2.23
N TYR A 26 3.26 -4.31 -2.02
CA TYR A 26 4.39 -4.65 -2.89
C TYR A 26 5.47 -5.48 -2.22
N GLY A 27 5.50 -5.50 -0.88
CA GLY A 27 6.55 -6.15 -0.11
C GLY A 27 6.51 -7.67 -0.23
N GLU A 28 7.65 -8.26 0.06
CA GLU A 28 7.78 -9.71 0.20
C GLU A 28 7.73 -10.05 1.70
N GLU A 29 7.04 -11.12 2.02
CA GLU A 29 6.97 -11.67 3.36
C GLU A 29 8.13 -12.65 3.59
N VAL A 30 8.82 -12.49 4.72
CA VAL A 30 9.91 -13.37 5.13
C VAL A 30 9.62 -13.87 6.53
N ALA A 31 9.44 -15.18 6.67
CA ALA A 31 9.25 -15.82 7.97
C ALA A 31 10.46 -15.58 8.88
N GLN A 32 10.19 -15.22 10.13
CA GLN A 32 11.19 -14.98 11.17
C GLN A 32 11.06 -16.05 12.27
N LYS A 33 12.06 -16.12 13.14
CA LYS A 33 11.99 -16.99 14.33
C LYS A 33 10.84 -16.54 15.24
N GLY A 34 10.23 -17.49 15.93
CA GLY A 34 9.15 -17.22 16.89
C GLY A 34 7.79 -16.95 16.26
N GLY A 35 7.54 -17.41 15.03
CA GLY A 35 6.24 -17.31 14.35
C GLY A 35 5.87 -15.89 13.91
N SER A 36 6.86 -15.00 13.79
CA SER A 36 6.67 -13.64 13.29
C SER A 36 7.08 -13.55 11.81
N HIS A 37 6.59 -12.52 11.13
CA HIS A 37 6.85 -12.30 9.71
C HIS A 37 7.37 -10.89 9.50
N GLU A 38 8.46 -10.75 8.74
CA GLU A 38 8.98 -9.46 8.28
C GLU A 38 8.43 -9.19 6.88
N HIS A 39 7.75 -8.07 6.69
CA HIS A 39 7.40 -7.58 5.37
C HIS A 39 8.39 -6.49 4.96
N ARG A 40 9.00 -6.64 3.78
CA ARG A 40 10.01 -5.69 3.29
C ARG A 40 9.95 -5.48 1.79
N LEU A 41 10.31 -4.30 1.34
CA LEU A 41 10.43 -3.99 -0.08
C LEU A 41 11.78 -4.47 -0.63
N THR A 42 11.74 -5.37 -1.61
CA THR A 42 12.94 -5.74 -2.39
C THR A 42 13.23 -4.69 -3.47
N LYS A 43 14.42 -4.74 -4.08
CA LYS A 43 14.77 -3.86 -5.22
C LYS A 43 13.74 -3.97 -6.36
N ARG A 44 13.22 -5.17 -6.59
CA ARG A 44 12.16 -5.44 -7.57
C ARG A 44 10.85 -4.77 -7.17
N ALA A 45 10.42 -4.96 -5.91
CA ALA A 45 9.21 -4.32 -5.37
C ALA A 45 9.28 -2.79 -5.45
N VAL A 46 10.42 -2.19 -5.08
CA VAL A 46 10.64 -0.73 -5.20
C VAL A 46 10.52 -0.26 -6.64
N LYS A 47 11.04 -1.02 -7.61
CA LYS A 47 10.92 -0.67 -9.04
C LYS A 47 9.46 -0.71 -9.51
N ALA A 48 8.68 -1.70 -9.08
CA ALA A 48 7.26 -1.80 -9.39
C ALA A 48 6.47 -0.65 -8.76
N LEU A 49 6.64 -0.43 -7.45
CA LEU A 49 6.00 0.67 -6.71
C LEU A 49 6.26 2.03 -7.38
N ARG A 50 7.51 2.32 -7.75
CA ARG A 50 7.87 3.56 -8.44
C ARG A 50 7.15 3.72 -9.79
N LYS A 51 7.03 2.63 -10.55
CA LYS A 51 6.36 2.65 -11.85
C LYS A 51 4.86 2.98 -11.68
N ASP A 52 4.21 2.34 -10.71
CA ASP A 52 2.77 2.49 -10.51
C ASP A 52 2.42 3.84 -9.89
N LEU A 53 3.20 4.32 -8.91
CA LEU A 53 3.06 5.68 -8.38
C LEU A 53 3.26 6.73 -9.48
N LYS A 54 4.25 6.56 -10.36
CA LYS A 54 4.47 7.48 -11.48
C LYS A 54 3.23 7.54 -12.38
N LYS A 55 2.64 6.39 -12.72
CA LYS A 55 1.43 6.32 -13.56
C LYS A 55 0.26 7.05 -12.89
N VAL A 56 0.03 6.82 -11.59
CA VAL A 56 -1.04 7.49 -10.84
C VAL A 56 -0.81 9.00 -10.80
N LEU A 57 0.40 9.45 -10.45
CA LEU A 57 0.73 10.87 -10.40
C LEU A 57 0.60 11.57 -11.75
N GLN A 58 0.98 10.91 -12.85
CA GLN A 58 0.86 11.46 -14.20
C GLN A 58 -0.58 11.66 -14.66
N HIS A 59 -1.52 10.88 -14.13
CA HIS A 59 -2.91 10.87 -14.56
C HIS A 59 -3.88 11.27 -13.43
N LEU A 60 -3.37 11.82 -12.32
CA LEU A 60 -4.15 12.00 -11.09
C LEU A 60 -5.40 12.84 -11.35
N ASP A 61 -5.26 13.97 -12.05
CA ASP A 61 -6.39 14.85 -12.36
C ASP A 61 -7.44 14.14 -13.22
N SER A 62 -7.02 13.38 -14.24
CA SER A 62 -7.92 12.61 -15.10
C SER A 62 -8.56 11.41 -14.40
N LEU A 63 -7.91 10.87 -13.36
CA LEU A 63 -8.39 9.72 -12.59
C LEU A 63 -9.15 10.16 -11.33
N SER A 64 -9.18 11.45 -11.00
CA SER A 64 -9.76 11.98 -9.76
C SER A 64 -11.26 11.71 -9.61
N ASN A 65 -11.96 11.48 -10.71
CA ASN A 65 -13.37 11.11 -10.76
C ASN A 65 -13.61 9.59 -10.81
N THR A 66 -12.56 8.77 -10.63
CA THR A 66 -12.70 7.31 -10.63
C THR A 66 -13.37 6.84 -9.34
N TYR A 67 -14.27 5.88 -9.45
CA TYR A 67 -14.89 5.20 -8.30
C TYR A 67 -14.83 3.68 -8.48
N VAL A 68 -14.97 2.97 -7.36
CA VAL A 68 -15.13 1.51 -7.32
C VAL A 68 -16.46 1.18 -6.64
N ILE A 69 -17.10 0.10 -7.08
CA ILE A 69 -18.26 -0.48 -6.40
C ILE A 69 -17.79 -1.77 -5.74
N GLU A 70 -17.95 -1.81 -4.42
CA GLU A 70 -17.71 -3.00 -3.61
C GLU A 70 -19.03 -3.77 -3.44
N GLY A 71 -19.00 -5.07 -3.74
CA GLY A 71 -20.11 -5.99 -3.51
C GLY A 71 -20.09 -6.58 -2.10
N THR A 72 -20.79 -7.69 -1.90
CA THR A 72 -20.72 -8.42 -0.64
C THR A 72 -19.32 -8.99 -0.42
N GLU A 73 -18.89 -9.10 0.85
CA GLU A 73 -17.59 -9.68 1.26
C GLU A 73 -16.34 -8.89 0.84
N GLY A 74 -16.41 -7.59 0.60
CA GLY A 74 -15.22 -6.79 0.32
C GLY A 74 -14.67 -6.92 -1.11
N LYS A 75 -15.41 -7.58 -2.01
CA LYS A 75 -14.98 -7.79 -3.40
C LYS A 75 -15.36 -6.58 -4.25
N ILE A 76 -14.39 -5.98 -4.91
CA ILE A 76 -14.66 -4.96 -5.94
C ILE A 76 -15.33 -5.63 -7.13
N ILE A 77 -16.55 -5.21 -7.45
CA ILE A 77 -17.34 -5.77 -8.56
C ILE A 77 -17.24 -4.95 -9.84
N THR A 78 -16.99 -3.64 -9.74
CA THR A 78 -16.74 -2.78 -10.91
C THR A 78 -16.01 -1.49 -10.52
N ALA A 79 -15.49 -0.78 -11.52
CA ALA A 79 -14.91 0.55 -11.41
C ALA A 79 -15.33 1.41 -12.61
N GLY A 80 -15.39 2.73 -12.44
CA GLY A 80 -15.81 3.64 -13.50
C GLY A 80 -15.36 5.07 -13.26
N HIS A 81 -15.67 5.96 -14.20
CA HIS A 81 -15.48 7.41 -14.08
C HIS A 81 -16.81 8.09 -13.82
N LYS A 82 -16.82 9.05 -12.90
CA LYS A 82 -17.95 9.93 -12.67
C LYS A 82 -17.93 11.03 -13.74
N HIS A 83 -18.95 11.07 -14.59
CA HIS A 83 -19.17 12.16 -15.54
C HIS A 83 -19.56 13.45 -14.83
#